data_AF-A0A9R1UH80-F1
#
_entry.id   AF-A0A9R1UH80-F1
#
_cell.length_a   1.000
_cell.length_b   1.000
_cell.length_c   1.000
_cell.angle_alpha   90.00
_cell.angle_beta   90.00
_cell.angle_gamma   90.00
#
_symmetry.space_group_name_H-M   'P 1'
#
loop_
_entity.id
_entity.type
_entity.pdbx_description
1 polymer ?
#
loop_
_entity_poly.entity_id
_entity_poly.type
_entity_poly.pdbx_seq_one_letter_code
_entity_poly.pdbx_strand_id
1 'polypeptide(L)'
;MAVDAERIGEFSHYMHNPWLVILQVGLALVILYKNLGLSSLAAFVATIIVVSTNIPLGRFQKKFQEKLMMYKDKRMKTTFEILKNMRILKLHGWEMKFLSRIHDIRRDEERWLYKNNFTLAMITFAFWVAPTFVAISTFGTCILAGIQLDSGKVLSALATFKILQESAFNLPHTVSMIAQTKVSLDRIASFLHLQDLDSDLVEKNPRGSSDTAVDIINGNFSWDVTSANPTLIDINFRAVHGMRVAVCGTVGSGKSSLLSCILGEVPKLSGNVKLGGSRAYVGQTPWIQSGKIEENILFGKEMERERYDKVLEACALMEDLAVLSFGDQTVIGERGINLSGGQKQRIQIARALYHDADIYLFDDPFSALDAHTGSHIFKVS
;
A
#
# COMPACT_ATOMS: atom_id res chain seq x y z
N MET A 1 3.98 0.49 -1.90
CA MET A 1 3.59 -0.06 -3.22
C MET A 1 3.40 1.03 -4.27
N ALA A 2 2.28 1.77 -4.34
CA ALA A 2 2.04 2.74 -5.42
C ALA A 2 3.18 3.77 -5.60
N VAL A 3 3.59 4.43 -4.51
CA VAL A 3 4.68 5.43 -4.53
C VAL A 3 6.04 4.80 -4.88
N ASP A 4 6.29 3.57 -4.45
CA ASP A 4 7.56 2.89 -4.72
C ASP A 4 7.68 2.46 -6.17
N ALA A 5 6.59 1.91 -6.74
CA ALA A 5 6.50 1.53 -8.14
C ALA A 5 6.63 2.75 -9.06
N GLU A 6 5.96 3.85 -8.74
CA GLU A 6 6.07 5.12 -9.46
C GLU A 6 7.51 5.62 -9.51
N ARG A 7 8.21 5.68 -8.36
CA ARG A 7 9.61 6.12 -8.28
C ARG A 7 10.59 5.24 -9.07
N ILE A 8 10.33 3.94 -9.14
CA ILE A 8 11.13 3.02 -9.95
C ILE A 8 10.83 3.25 -11.44
N GLY A 9 9.58 3.48 -11.82
CA GLY A 9 9.21 3.83 -13.19
C GLY A 9 9.84 5.15 -13.64
N GLU A 10 9.81 6.18 -12.79
CA GLU A 10 10.44 7.47 -13.06
C GLU A 10 11.95 7.36 -13.21
N PHE A 11 12.62 6.49 -12.45
CA PHE A 11 14.08 6.31 -12.53
C PHE A 11 14.57 6.02 -13.95
N SER A 12 13.79 5.27 -14.75
CA SER A 12 14.14 4.99 -16.16
C SER A 12 14.35 6.27 -16.98
N HIS A 13 13.65 7.36 -16.66
CA HIS A 13 13.79 8.64 -17.36
C HIS A 13 15.03 9.42 -16.89
N TYR A 14 15.42 9.28 -15.62
CA TYR A 14 16.51 10.06 -15.01
C TYR A 14 17.86 9.33 -14.97
N MET A 15 17.89 8.02 -15.21
CA MET A 15 19.09 7.19 -15.10
C MET A 15 20.26 7.70 -15.96
N HIS A 16 19.96 8.29 -17.12
CA HIS A 16 21.00 8.78 -18.04
C HIS A 16 21.51 10.19 -17.71
N ASN A 17 20.82 10.94 -16.86
CA ASN A 17 21.16 12.33 -16.57
C ASN A 17 22.55 12.53 -15.94
N PRO A 18 23.06 11.68 -15.02
CA PRO A 18 24.36 11.91 -14.40
C PRO A 18 25.53 11.96 -15.39
N TRP A 19 25.58 11.03 -16.34
CA TRP A 19 26.66 11.01 -17.33
C TRP A 19 26.44 12.03 -18.45
N LEU A 20 25.18 12.30 -18.83
CA LEU A 20 24.84 13.37 -19.77
C LEU A 20 25.27 14.74 -19.25
N VAL A 21 25.05 15.04 -17.96
CA VAL A 21 25.45 16.32 -17.36
C VAL A 21 26.97 16.52 -17.42
N ILE A 22 27.77 15.48 -17.13
CA ILE A 22 29.24 15.56 -17.20
C ILE A 22 29.69 15.87 -18.63
N LEU A 23 29.13 15.17 -19.62
CA LEU A 23 29.44 15.36 -21.03
C LEU A 23 29.02 16.74 -21.53
N GLN A 24 27.82 17.19 -21.14
CA GLN A 24 27.25 18.49 -21.52
C GLN A 24 28.07 19.66 -20.95
N VAL A 25 28.47 19.58 -19.68
CA VAL A 25 29.33 20.58 -19.04
C VAL A 25 30.71 20.61 -19.69
N GLY A 26 31.30 19.44 -19.97
CA GLY A 26 32.60 19.35 -20.64
C GLY A 26 32.60 20.00 -22.02
N LEU A 27 31.63 19.65 -22.88
CA LEU A 27 31.50 20.24 -24.22
C LEU A 27 31.22 21.74 -24.18
N ALA A 28 30.35 22.19 -23.27
CA ALA A 28 30.04 23.60 -23.11
C ALA A 28 31.27 24.43 -22.67
N LEU A 29 32.10 23.90 -21.77
CA LEU A 29 33.35 24.55 -21.38
C LEU A 29 34.35 24.63 -22.53
N VAL A 30 34.46 23.59 -23.35
CA VAL A 30 35.32 23.59 -24.55
C VAL A 30 34.86 24.65 -25.56
N ILE A 31 33.54 24.76 -25.79
CA ILE A 31 32.96 25.78 -26.69
C ILE A 31 33.21 27.19 -26.15
N LEU A 32 33.00 27.42 -24.86
CA LEU A 32 33.26 28.72 -24.22
C LEU A 32 34.75 29.09 -24.29
N TYR A 33 35.65 28.15 -24.01
CA TYR A 33 37.08 28.40 -24.07
C TYR A 33 37.54 28.72 -25.50
N LYS A 34 37.04 28.01 -26.52
CA LYS A 34 37.36 28.27 -27.92
C LYS A 34 36.89 29.65 -28.39
N ASN A 35 35.74 30.12 -27.90
CA ASN A 35 35.15 31.38 -28.33
C ASN A 35 35.64 32.61 -27.54
N LEU A 36 35.88 32.45 -26.24
CA LEU A 36 36.12 33.55 -25.29
C LEU A 36 37.50 33.48 -24.62
N GLY A 37 38.32 32.47 -24.90
CA GLY A 37 39.66 32.31 -24.33
C GLY A 37 39.64 32.25 -22.80
N LEU A 38 40.61 32.91 -22.15
CA LEU A 38 40.76 32.93 -20.68
C LEU A 38 39.53 33.51 -19.93
N SER A 39 38.70 34.33 -20.59
CA SER A 39 37.47 34.86 -19.99
C SER A 39 36.40 33.79 -19.75
N SER A 40 36.54 32.59 -20.33
CA SER A 40 35.67 31.45 -19.99
C SER A 40 35.80 31.00 -18.53
N LEU A 41 36.91 31.32 -17.86
CA LEU A 41 37.09 31.07 -16.43
C LEU A 41 36.15 31.93 -15.59
N ALA A 42 35.93 33.19 -15.99
CA ALA A 42 35.00 34.09 -15.31
C ALA A 42 33.55 33.58 -15.43
N ALA A 43 33.16 33.07 -16.62
CA ALA A 43 31.89 32.38 -16.81
C ALA A 43 31.73 31.20 -15.86
N PHE A 44 32.74 30.33 -15.78
CA PHE A 44 32.72 29.15 -14.93
C PHE A 44 32.59 29.51 -13.44
N VAL A 45 33.36 30.50 -12.97
CA VAL A 45 33.27 30.99 -11.59
C VAL A 45 31.90 31.60 -11.31
N ALA A 46 31.36 32.41 -12.22
CA ALA A 46 30.03 32.98 -12.08
C ALA A 46 28.94 31.90 -12.02
N THR A 47 29.04 30.84 -12.83
CA THR A 47 28.14 29.69 -12.78
C THR A 47 28.24 28.96 -11.44
N ILE A 48 29.44 28.74 -10.91
CA ILE A 48 29.63 28.13 -9.58
C ILE A 48 28.95 28.96 -8.49
N ILE A 49 29.12 30.29 -8.51
CA ILE A 49 28.49 31.19 -7.53
C ILE A 49 26.96 31.09 -7.60
N VAL A 50 26.38 31.07 -8.80
CA VAL A 50 24.94 30.89 -9.00
C VAL A 50 24.47 29.55 -8.43
N VAL A 51 25.18 28.46 -8.70
CA VAL A 51 24.83 27.13 -8.19
C VAL A 51 24.93 27.11 -6.67
N SER A 52 26.01 27.63 -6.08
CA SER A 52 26.21 27.70 -4.63
C SER A 52 25.11 28.50 -3.92
N THR A 53 24.62 29.57 -4.53
CA THR A 53 23.53 30.40 -3.99
C THR A 53 22.19 29.64 -3.97
N ASN A 54 21.98 28.72 -4.91
CA ASN A 54 20.74 27.93 -4.99
C ASN A 54 20.73 26.71 -4.05
N ILE A 55 21.89 26.18 -3.62
CA ILE A 55 21.98 25.06 -2.67
C ILE A 55 21.18 25.30 -1.38
N PRO A 56 21.34 26.42 -0.63
CA PRO A 56 20.58 26.64 0.60
C PRO A 56 19.07 26.78 0.34
N LEU A 57 18.67 27.42 -0.77
CA LEU A 57 17.26 27.52 -1.17
C LEU A 57 16.66 26.13 -1.44
N GLY A 58 17.38 25.26 -2.14
CA GLY A 58 16.97 23.88 -2.38
C GLY A 58 16.85 23.05 -1.08
N ARG A 59 17.76 23.26 -0.12
CA ARG A 59 17.65 22.62 1.21
C ARG A 59 16.41 23.09 1.98
N PHE A 60 16.10 24.38 1.93
CA PHE A 60 14.87 24.91 2.55
C PHE A 60 13.62 24.40 1.85
N GLN A 61 13.61 24.36 0.52
CA GLN A 61 12.52 23.78 -0.27
C GLN A 61 12.26 22.35 0.16
N LYS A 62 13.29 21.49 0.19
CA LYS A 62 13.15 20.10 0.62
C LYS A 62 12.54 19.99 2.02
N LYS A 63 13.05 20.76 2.98
CA LYS A 63 12.53 20.78 4.37
C LYS A 63 11.06 21.22 4.44
N PHE A 64 10.67 22.23 3.67
CA PHE A 64 9.28 22.71 3.65
C PHE A 64 8.36 21.74 2.92
N GLN A 65 8.82 21.09 1.85
CA GLN A 65 8.11 20.05 1.15
C GLN A 65 7.86 18.82 2.03
N GLU A 66 8.86 18.38 2.81
CA GLU A 66 8.71 17.29 3.79
C GLU A 66 7.64 17.63 4.85
N LYS A 67 7.67 18.86 5.39
CA LYS A 67 6.64 19.30 6.34
C LYS A 67 5.26 19.39 5.70
N LEU A 68 5.16 19.91 4.48
CA LEU A 68 3.90 19.96 3.72
C LEU A 68 3.32 18.55 3.54
N MET A 69 4.14 17.58 3.10
CA MET A 69 3.68 16.19 2.90
C MET A 69 3.23 15.55 4.21
N MET A 70 3.96 15.76 5.32
CA MET A 70 3.56 15.25 6.64
C MET A 70 2.16 15.73 7.07
N TYR A 71 1.84 17.02 6.87
CA TYR A 71 0.51 17.56 7.20
C TYR A 71 -0.56 17.12 6.20
N LYS A 72 -0.21 16.98 4.91
CA LYS A 72 -1.10 16.42 3.88
C LYS A 72 -1.50 14.97 4.19
N ASP A 73 -0.54 14.13 4.58
CA ASP A 73 -0.78 12.74 5.00
C ASP A 73 -1.62 12.68 6.27
N LYS A 74 -1.31 13.50 7.27
CA LYS A 74 -2.10 13.61 8.50
C LYS A 74 -3.56 13.98 8.21
N ARG A 75 -3.78 14.93 7.31
CA ARG A 75 -5.14 15.32 6.88
C ARG A 75 -5.84 14.17 6.19
N MET A 76 -5.20 13.54 5.20
CA MET A 76 -5.78 12.45 4.42
C MET A 76 -6.14 11.24 5.29
N LYS A 77 -5.25 10.86 6.22
CA LYS A 77 -5.52 9.81 7.22
C LYS A 77 -6.72 10.16 8.11
N THR A 78 -6.75 11.37 8.65
CA THR A 78 -7.85 11.82 9.52
C THR A 78 -9.19 11.84 8.76
N THR A 79 -9.20 12.33 7.52
CA THR A 79 -10.38 12.32 6.65
C THR A 79 -10.85 10.89 6.38
N PHE A 80 -9.94 9.96 6.07
CA PHE A 80 -10.28 8.55 5.85
C PHE A 80 -10.88 7.90 7.10
N GLU A 81 -10.30 8.14 8.29
CA GLU A 81 -10.83 7.63 9.56
C GLU A 81 -12.25 8.15 9.87
N ILE A 82 -12.52 9.43 9.56
CA ILE A 82 -13.84 10.04 9.72
C ILE A 82 -14.84 9.41 8.73
N LEU A 83 -14.48 9.29 7.46
CA LEU A 83 -15.36 8.69 6.44
C LEU A 83 -15.69 7.23 6.78
N LYS A 84 -14.69 6.46 7.20
CA LYS A 84 -14.87 5.06 7.63
C LYS A 84 -15.86 4.92 8.79
N ASN A 85 -15.88 5.89 9.70
CA ASN A 85 -16.73 5.88 10.89
C ASN A 85 -17.91 6.86 10.81
N MET A 86 -18.28 7.33 9.62
CA MET A 86 -19.26 8.41 9.42
C MET A 86 -20.61 8.11 10.09
N ARG A 87 -21.07 6.85 10.06
CA ARG A 87 -22.31 6.43 10.72
C ARG A 87 -22.28 6.70 12.23
N ILE A 88 -21.17 6.38 12.90
CA ILE A 88 -20.99 6.59 14.34
C ILE A 88 -20.96 8.09 14.65
N LEU A 89 -20.25 8.87 13.83
CA LEU A 89 -20.17 10.33 14.01
C LEU A 89 -21.54 10.99 13.89
N LYS A 90 -22.36 10.56 12.94
CA LYS A 90 -23.75 11.03 12.77
C LYS A 90 -24.64 10.65 13.95
N LEU A 91 -24.50 9.44 14.49
CA LEU A 91 -25.27 8.99 15.65
C LEU A 91 -24.99 9.85 16.90
N HIS A 92 -23.77 10.38 17.04
CA HIS A 92 -23.38 11.24 18.16
C HIS A 92 -23.46 12.74 17.88
N GLY A 93 -23.81 13.17 16.65
CA GLY A 93 -23.83 14.58 16.25
C GLY A 93 -22.46 15.27 16.32
N TRP A 94 -21.38 14.53 16.04
CA TRP A 94 -20.00 15.02 16.17
C TRP A 94 -19.39 15.55 14.86
N GLU A 95 -20.17 15.70 13.79
CA GLU A 95 -19.67 16.04 12.46
C GLU A 95 -18.90 17.36 12.47
N MET A 96 -19.48 18.40 13.10
CA MET A 96 -18.86 19.72 13.15
C MET A 96 -17.55 19.75 13.95
N LYS A 97 -17.44 18.92 14.99
CA LYS A 97 -16.22 18.80 15.80
C LYS A 97 -15.08 18.11 15.06
N PHE A 98 -15.39 17.10 14.24
CA PHE A 98 -14.38 16.45 13.42
C PHE A 98 -14.04 17.28 12.17
N LEU A 99 -15.00 18.01 11.62
CA LEU A 99 -14.78 18.96 10.54
C LEU A 99 -13.84 20.10 10.96
N SER A 100 -14.04 20.69 12.15
CA SER A 100 -13.14 21.73 12.67
C SER A 100 -11.71 21.20 12.85
N ARG A 101 -11.56 19.97 13.35
CA ARG A 101 -10.25 19.30 13.46
C ARG A 101 -9.55 19.14 12.10
N ILE A 102 -10.28 18.83 11.02
CA ILE A 102 -9.71 18.80 9.66
C ILE A 102 -9.26 20.21 9.24
N HIS A 103 -10.07 21.23 9.51
CA HIS A 103 -9.71 22.61 9.18
C HIS A 103 -8.47 23.10 9.93
N ASP A 104 -8.27 22.72 11.19
CA ASP A 104 -7.06 23.07 11.94
C ASP A 104 -5.80 22.45 11.32
N ILE A 105 -5.88 21.17 10.92
CA ILE A 105 -4.78 20.51 10.19
C ILE A 105 -4.53 21.21 8.84
N ARG A 106 -5.61 21.63 8.16
CA ARG A 106 -5.52 22.33 6.88
C ARG A 106 -4.84 23.69 7.00
N ARG A 107 -5.10 24.46 8.06
CA ARG A 107 -4.43 25.75 8.31
C ARG A 107 -2.92 25.58 8.48
N ASP A 108 -2.50 24.53 9.18
CA ASP A 108 -1.08 24.20 9.30
C ASP A 108 -0.49 23.76 7.95
N GLU A 109 -1.20 22.93 7.17
CA GLU A 109 -0.82 22.52 5.80
C GLU A 109 -0.61 23.76 4.90
N GLU A 110 -1.53 24.72 4.94
CA GLU A 110 -1.48 25.96 4.15
C GLU A 110 -0.28 26.83 4.52
N ARG A 111 0.09 26.92 5.80
CA ARG A 111 1.28 27.66 6.24
C ARG A 111 2.55 27.07 5.64
N TRP A 112 2.65 25.74 5.57
CA TRP A 112 3.79 25.07 4.94
C TRP A 112 3.75 25.15 3.42
N LEU A 113 2.55 25.08 2.83
CA LEU A 113 2.34 25.27 1.39
C LEU A 113 2.83 26.64 0.94
N TYR A 114 2.48 27.70 1.69
CA TYR A 114 2.94 29.06 1.40
C TYR A 114 4.47 29.16 1.46
N LYS A 115 5.11 28.64 2.51
CA LYS A 115 6.58 28.61 2.63
C LYS A 115 7.25 27.83 1.50
N ASN A 116 6.67 26.68 1.11
CA ASN A 116 7.15 25.87 0.00
C ASN A 116 7.06 26.63 -1.33
N ASN A 117 5.89 27.22 -1.65
CA ASN A 117 5.67 27.95 -2.89
C ASN A 117 6.50 29.23 -2.96
N PHE A 118 6.65 29.96 -1.85
CA PHE A 118 7.53 31.13 -1.79
C PHE A 118 8.99 30.74 -2.09
N THR A 119 9.46 29.64 -1.49
CA THR A 119 10.83 29.15 -1.75
C THR A 119 10.99 28.70 -3.19
N LEU A 120 9.99 28.02 -3.77
CA LEU A 120 9.98 27.66 -5.19
C LEU A 120 10.04 28.88 -6.10
N ALA A 121 9.26 29.93 -5.79
CA ALA A 121 9.29 31.19 -6.53
C ALA A 121 10.68 31.86 -6.47
N MET A 122 11.35 31.84 -5.31
CA MET A 122 12.71 32.35 -5.16
C MET A 122 13.73 31.55 -6.00
N ILE A 123 13.61 30.22 -6.04
CA ILE A 123 14.47 29.36 -6.87
C ILE A 123 14.23 29.65 -8.36
N THR A 124 12.98 29.77 -8.79
CA THR A 124 12.62 30.09 -10.17
C THR A 124 13.12 31.49 -10.56
N PHE A 125 13.01 32.48 -9.67
CA PHE A 125 13.55 33.81 -9.92
C PHE A 125 15.08 33.78 -10.09
N ALA A 126 15.79 33.07 -9.20
CA ALA A 126 17.24 32.89 -9.32
C ALA A 126 17.64 32.19 -10.62
N PHE A 127 16.82 31.24 -11.11
CA PHE A 127 16.99 30.62 -12.42
C PHE A 127 16.88 31.67 -13.54
N TRP A 128 15.83 32.48 -13.61
CA TRP A 128 15.69 33.43 -14.72
C TRP A 128 16.75 34.55 -14.74
N VAL A 129 17.31 34.93 -13.58
CA VAL A 129 18.32 35.99 -13.47
C VAL A 129 19.75 35.50 -13.78
N ALA A 130 20.04 34.22 -13.53
CA ALA A 130 21.39 33.69 -13.60
C ALA A 130 22.11 33.83 -14.97
N PRO A 131 21.48 33.61 -16.14
CA PRO A 131 22.16 33.77 -17.44
C PRO A 131 22.63 35.19 -17.68
N THR A 132 21.82 36.16 -17.28
CA THR A 132 22.15 37.58 -17.40
C THR A 132 23.34 37.93 -16.52
N PHE A 133 23.38 37.41 -15.29
CA PHE A 133 24.50 37.62 -14.38
C PHE A 133 25.81 37.00 -14.92
N VAL A 134 25.76 35.76 -15.40
CA VAL A 134 26.92 35.08 -16.00
C VAL A 134 27.39 35.83 -17.27
N ALA A 135 26.46 36.28 -18.10
CA ALA A 135 26.77 37.04 -19.31
C ALA A 135 27.46 38.38 -18.99
N ILE A 136 26.96 39.16 -18.03
CA ILE A 136 27.57 40.43 -17.62
C ILE A 136 28.99 40.21 -17.10
N SER A 137 29.19 39.22 -16.24
CA SER A 137 30.52 38.88 -15.70
C SER A 137 31.49 38.46 -16.80
N THR A 138 31.03 37.64 -17.74
CA THR A 138 31.89 37.10 -18.82
C THR A 138 32.22 38.15 -19.87
N PHE A 139 31.24 38.91 -20.35
CA PHE A 139 31.51 39.94 -21.35
C PHE A 139 32.25 41.14 -20.76
N GLY A 140 31.99 41.49 -19.50
CA GLY A 140 32.77 42.50 -18.78
C GLY A 140 34.25 42.13 -18.69
N THR A 141 34.56 40.88 -18.36
CA THR A 141 35.96 40.39 -18.34
C THR A 141 36.57 40.29 -19.73
N CYS A 142 35.80 39.96 -20.78
CA CYS A 142 36.27 39.99 -22.16
C CYS A 142 36.69 41.40 -22.61
N ILE A 143 35.88 42.41 -22.28
CA ILE A 143 36.18 43.82 -22.60
C ILE A 143 37.45 44.27 -21.88
N LEU A 144 37.59 43.95 -20.58
CA LEU A 144 38.78 44.28 -19.79
C LEU A 144 40.03 43.55 -20.29
N ALA A 145 39.90 42.33 -20.79
CA ALA A 145 40.99 41.54 -21.38
C ALA A 145 41.30 41.90 -22.85
N GLY A 146 40.59 42.88 -23.44
CA GLY A 146 40.81 43.31 -24.82
C GLY A 146 40.36 42.31 -25.89
N ILE A 147 39.49 41.36 -25.55
CA ILE A 147 39.00 40.32 -26.47
C ILE A 147 37.91 40.92 -27.38
N GLN A 148 38.09 40.87 -28.69
CA GLN A 148 37.07 41.32 -29.65
C GLN A 148 35.83 40.41 -29.61
N LEU A 149 34.71 41.01 -29.21
CA LEU A 149 33.39 40.41 -29.15
C LEU A 149 32.64 40.68 -30.46
N ASP A 150 32.55 39.66 -31.31
CA ASP A 150 31.66 39.65 -32.47
C ASP A 150 30.29 39.08 -32.09
N SER A 151 29.25 39.50 -32.81
CA SER A 151 27.87 39.03 -32.71
C SER A 151 27.75 37.50 -32.63
N GLY A 152 28.51 36.77 -33.46
CA GLY A 152 28.52 35.30 -33.45
C GLY A 152 29.06 34.70 -32.14
N LYS A 153 30.12 35.29 -31.57
CA LYS A 153 30.70 34.84 -30.29
C LYS A 153 29.74 35.10 -29.12
N VAL A 154 29.08 36.26 -29.12
CA VAL A 154 28.11 36.64 -28.08
C VAL A 154 26.91 35.71 -28.10
N LEU A 155 26.32 35.46 -29.27
CA LEU A 155 25.17 34.54 -29.41
C LEU A 155 25.53 33.10 -29.00
N SER A 156 26.70 32.61 -29.43
CA SER A 156 27.19 31.28 -29.06
C SER A 156 27.43 31.14 -27.56
N ALA A 157 28.02 32.16 -26.92
CA ALA A 157 28.23 32.18 -25.47
C ALA A 157 26.91 32.20 -24.69
N LEU A 158 25.94 33.03 -25.09
CA LEU A 158 24.62 33.09 -24.47
C LEU A 158 23.86 31.76 -24.56
N ALA A 159 23.91 31.09 -25.72
CA ALA A 159 23.33 29.75 -25.88
C ALA A 159 24.02 28.73 -24.96
N THR A 160 25.35 28.78 -24.88
CA THR A 160 26.14 27.87 -24.03
C THR A 160 25.88 28.09 -22.54
N PHE A 161 25.66 29.33 -22.10
CA PHE A 161 25.28 29.63 -20.72
C PHE A 161 23.92 29.03 -20.34
N LYS A 162 22.92 29.10 -21.23
CA LYS A 162 21.61 28.48 -21.00
C LYS A 162 21.72 26.96 -20.86
N ILE A 163 22.49 26.32 -21.73
CA ILE A 163 22.76 24.87 -21.70
C ILE A 163 23.38 24.47 -20.36
N LEU A 164 24.45 25.15 -19.93
CA LEU A 164 25.11 24.88 -18.64
C LEU A 164 24.18 25.07 -17.45
N GLN A 165 23.34 26.10 -17.51
CA GLN A 165 22.41 26.40 -16.46
C GLN A 165 21.36 25.29 -16.28
N GLU A 166 20.74 24.84 -17.36
CA GLU A 166 19.73 23.78 -17.31
C GLU A 166 20.29 22.50 -16.67
N SER A 167 21.49 22.09 -17.07
CA SER A 167 22.21 20.97 -16.46
C SER A 167 22.46 21.18 -14.97
N ALA A 168 22.89 22.39 -14.58
CA ALA A 168 23.24 22.70 -13.19
C ALA A 168 22.01 22.69 -12.26
N PHE A 169 20.85 23.13 -12.73
CA PHE A 169 19.61 23.13 -11.95
C PHE A 169 18.94 21.74 -11.87
N ASN A 170 19.07 20.90 -12.90
CA ASN A 170 18.50 19.55 -12.91
C ASN A 170 19.34 18.53 -12.12
N LEU A 171 20.62 18.83 -11.84
CA LEU A 171 21.53 17.91 -11.16
C LEU A 171 21.08 17.55 -9.73
N PRO A 172 20.71 18.49 -8.83
CA PRO A 172 20.21 18.15 -7.50
C PRO A 172 18.96 17.28 -7.52
N HIS A 173 18.05 17.53 -8.48
CA HIS A 173 16.85 16.71 -8.67
C HIS A 173 17.22 15.28 -9.06
N THR A 174 18.13 15.11 -10.02
CA THR A 174 18.62 13.80 -10.45
C THR A 174 19.25 13.02 -9.30
N VAL A 175 20.11 13.67 -8.49
CA VAL A 175 20.73 13.03 -7.31
C VAL A 175 19.67 12.63 -6.28
N SER A 176 18.69 13.50 -6.03
CA SER A 176 17.57 13.20 -5.13
C SER A 176 16.74 12.02 -5.63
N MET A 177 16.43 11.96 -6.93
CA MET A 177 15.70 10.86 -7.54
C MET A 177 16.42 9.53 -7.38
N ILE A 178 17.71 9.47 -7.70
CA ILE A 178 18.54 8.26 -7.54
C ILE A 178 18.52 7.78 -6.08
N ALA A 179 18.72 8.70 -5.13
CA ALA A 179 18.70 8.36 -3.70
C ALA A 179 17.32 7.84 -3.24
N GLN A 180 16.23 8.45 -3.69
CA GLN A 180 14.87 8.01 -3.34
C GLN A 180 14.51 6.67 -3.98
N THR A 181 14.89 6.44 -5.23
CA THR A 181 14.70 5.16 -5.91
C THR A 181 15.43 4.04 -5.18
N LYS A 182 16.68 4.29 -4.74
CA LYS A 182 17.43 3.32 -3.93
C LYS A 182 16.65 2.92 -2.66
N VAL A 183 16.15 3.90 -1.90
CA VAL A 183 15.35 3.62 -0.68
C VAL A 183 14.09 2.81 -1.01
N SER A 184 13.41 3.10 -2.13
CA SER A 184 12.25 2.32 -2.58
C SER A 184 12.62 0.89 -2.98
N LEU A 185 13.76 0.69 -3.66
CA LEU A 185 14.29 -0.64 -3.98
C LEU A 185 14.65 -1.42 -2.72
N ASP A 186 15.33 -0.78 -1.76
CA ASP A 186 15.68 -1.41 -0.48
C ASP A 186 14.42 -1.89 0.28
N ARG A 187 13.35 -1.08 0.28
CA ARG A 187 12.05 -1.48 0.87
C ARG A 187 11.42 -2.67 0.15
N ILE A 188 11.36 -2.64 -1.17
CA ILE A 188 10.78 -3.75 -1.97
C ILE A 188 11.61 -5.02 -1.77
N ALA A 189 12.93 -4.92 -1.82
CA ALA A 189 13.82 -6.03 -1.54
C ALA A 189 13.57 -6.58 -0.13
N SER A 190 13.51 -5.72 0.90
CA SER A 190 13.25 -6.18 2.27
C SER A 190 11.91 -6.90 2.43
N PHE A 191 10.87 -6.44 1.72
CA PHE A 191 9.57 -7.10 1.70
C PHE A 191 9.61 -8.46 0.99
N LEU A 192 10.31 -8.56 -0.15
CA LEU A 192 10.46 -9.82 -0.90
C LEU A 192 11.36 -10.84 -0.19
N HIS A 193 12.15 -10.42 0.80
CA HIS A 193 12.96 -11.30 1.65
C HIS A 193 12.24 -11.69 2.96
N LEU A 194 10.99 -11.26 3.17
CA LEU A 194 10.22 -11.75 4.30
C LEU A 194 10.06 -13.27 4.19
N GLN A 195 10.11 -13.96 5.33
CA GLN A 195 9.93 -15.40 5.39
C GLN A 195 8.49 -15.75 5.01
N ASP A 196 8.33 -16.62 4.01
CA ASP A 196 7.04 -17.22 3.68
C ASP A 196 6.66 -18.26 4.74
N LEU A 197 5.35 -18.51 4.89
CA LEU A 197 4.86 -19.61 5.72
C LEU A 197 5.31 -20.95 5.12
N ASP A 198 5.94 -21.80 5.94
CA ASP A 198 6.42 -23.11 5.49
C ASP A 198 5.25 -23.97 4.97
N SER A 199 5.45 -24.64 3.83
CA SER A 199 4.45 -25.57 3.26
C SER A 199 4.13 -26.75 4.16
N ASP A 200 5.04 -27.06 5.10
CA ASP A 200 5.04 -28.27 5.91
C ASP A 200 4.36 -28.07 7.27
N LEU A 201 3.70 -26.93 7.48
CA LEU A 201 2.90 -26.66 8.69
C LEU A 201 1.82 -27.72 8.88
N VAL A 202 1.26 -28.23 7.78
CA VAL A 202 0.19 -29.22 7.76
C VAL A 202 0.49 -30.33 6.76
N GLU A 203 0.51 -31.56 7.24
CA GLU A 203 0.64 -32.75 6.40
C GLU A 203 -0.73 -33.07 5.77
N LYS A 204 -0.79 -33.00 4.44
CA LYS A 204 -2.02 -33.24 3.67
C LYS A 204 -2.07 -34.69 3.23
N ASN A 205 -3.06 -35.41 3.73
CA ASN A 205 -3.36 -36.78 3.33
C ASN A 205 -4.51 -36.77 2.29
N PRO A 206 -4.38 -37.54 1.20
CA PRO A 206 -5.46 -37.65 0.23
C PRO A 206 -6.70 -38.27 0.87
N ARG A 207 -7.88 -37.83 0.43
CA ARG A 207 -9.16 -38.35 0.92
C ARG A 207 -9.19 -39.88 0.79
N GLY A 208 -9.53 -40.56 1.87
CA GLY A 208 -9.63 -42.02 1.92
C GLY A 208 -8.35 -42.77 2.34
N SER A 209 -7.23 -42.09 2.58
CA SER A 209 -6.02 -42.74 3.11
C SER A 209 -6.08 -43.03 4.61
N SER A 210 -6.98 -42.37 5.33
CA SER A 210 -7.24 -42.54 6.76
C SER A 210 -8.69 -42.18 7.06
N ASP A 211 -9.24 -42.74 8.14
CA ASP A 211 -10.56 -42.37 8.67
C ASP A 211 -10.54 -41.00 9.39
N THR A 212 -9.34 -40.49 9.69
CA THR A 212 -9.14 -39.22 10.40
C THR A 212 -9.22 -38.01 9.48
N ALA A 213 -10.13 -37.09 9.79
CA ALA A 213 -10.25 -35.80 9.14
C ALA A 213 -9.19 -34.80 9.67
N VAL A 214 -9.02 -34.74 10.99
CA VAL A 214 -8.03 -33.87 11.66
C VAL A 214 -7.31 -34.67 12.73
N ASP A 215 -5.98 -34.66 12.73
CA ASP A 215 -5.17 -35.30 13.76
C ASP A 215 -4.00 -34.38 14.16
N ILE A 216 -4.01 -33.94 15.42
CA ILE A 216 -3.00 -33.08 16.03
C ILE A 216 -2.36 -33.88 17.16
N ILE A 217 -1.05 -34.05 17.09
CA ILE A 217 -0.27 -34.82 18.07
C ILE A 217 0.82 -33.92 18.65
N ASN A 218 0.80 -33.74 19.97
CA ASN A 218 1.74 -32.93 20.76
C ASN A 218 1.98 -31.53 20.15
N GLY A 219 0.90 -30.90 19.68
CA GLY A 219 0.95 -29.64 18.94
C GLY A 219 1.20 -28.45 19.85
N ASN A 220 2.32 -27.76 19.66
CA ASN A 220 2.61 -26.47 20.28
C ASN A 220 2.64 -25.38 19.21
N PHE A 221 1.83 -24.33 19.35
CA PHE A 221 1.64 -23.32 18.31
C PHE A 221 1.75 -21.90 18.86
N SER A 222 2.32 -21.00 18.07
CA SER A 222 2.48 -19.59 18.44
C SER A 222 2.43 -18.68 17.21
N TRP A 223 1.74 -17.55 17.33
CA TRP A 223 1.76 -16.47 16.33
C TRP A 223 3.13 -15.79 16.24
N ASP A 224 3.90 -15.84 17.33
CA ASP A 224 5.28 -15.38 17.40
C ASP A 224 6.18 -16.58 17.70
N VAL A 225 6.98 -16.98 16.72
CA VAL A 225 7.90 -18.12 16.80
C VAL A 225 8.98 -17.89 17.87
N THR A 226 9.27 -16.64 18.19
CA THR A 226 10.25 -16.26 19.22
C THR A 226 9.66 -16.16 20.63
N SER A 227 8.34 -16.24 20.75
CA SER A 227 7.67 -16.16 22.06
C SER A 227 8.04 -17.37 22.92
N ALA A 228 8.48 -17.10 24.16
CA ALA A 228 8.73 -18.12 25.17
C ALA A 228 7.44 -18.84 25.62
N ASN A 229 6.28 -18.21 25.44
CA ASN A 229 4.98 -18.75 25.83
C ASN A 229 4.15 -19.02 24.57
N PRO A 230 4.01 -20.29 24.15
CA PRO A 230 3.14 -20.65 23.03
C PRO A 230 1.68 -20.28 23.33
N THR A 231 0.94 -19.93 22.29
CA THR A 231 -0.50 -19.63 22.41
C THR A 231 -1.31 -20.89 22.71
N LEU A 232 -0.90 -22.02 22.12
CA LEU A 232 -1.47 -23.33 22.35
C LEU A 232 -0.36 -24.29 22.76
N ILE A 233 -0.56 -25.00 23.87
CA ILE A 233 0.44 -25.87 24.50
C ILE A 233 -0.14 -27.28 24.61
N ASP A 234 0.64 -28.27 24.19
CA ASP A 234 0.37 -29.71 24.30
C ASP A 234 -1.03 -30.13 23.79
N ILE A 235 -1.39 -29.62 22.60
CA ILE A 235 -2.67 -29.94 21.99
C ILE A 235 -2.60 -31.33 21.36
N ASN A 236 -3.45 -32.23 21.87
CA ASN A 236 -3.71 -33.54 21.29
C ASN A 236 -5.19 -33.61 20.90
N PHE A 237 -5.49 -33.63 19.61
CA PHE A 237 -6.86 -33.55 19.10
C PHE A 237 -7.04 -34.45 17.88
N ARG A 238 -8.08 -35.29 17.90
CA ARG A 238 -8.40 -36.20 16.80
C ARG A 238 -9.88 -36.14 16.47
N ALA A 239 -10.21 -35.94 15.20
CA ALA A 239 -11.56 -35.99 14.66
C ALA A 239 -11.61 -36.89 13.42
N VAL A 240 -12.59 -37.78 13.35
CA VAL A 240 -12.84 -38.64 12.17
C VAL A 240 -13.90 -38.02 11.26
N HIS A 241 -13.97 -38.48 10.02
CA HIS A 241 -14.97 -38.01 9.07
C HIS A 241 -16.39 -38.24 9.58
N GLY A 242 -17.27 -37.25 9.37
CA GLY A 242 -18.66 -37.28 9.84
C GLY A 242 -18.87 -36.87 11.31
N MET A 243 -17.81 -36.63 12.08
CA MET A 243 -17.95 -36.09 13.44
C MET A 243 -18.33 -34.61 13.44
N ARG A 244 -19.29 -34.25 14.30
CA ARG A 244 -19.60 -32.85 14.65
C ARG A 244 -18.91 -32.53 15.98
N VAL A 245 -17.93 -31.64 15.94
CA VAL A 245 -17.12 -31.26 17.12
C VAL A 245 -17.41 -29.83 17.52
N ALA A 246 -17.67 -29.60 18.82
CA ALA A 246 -17.81 -28.28 19.39
C ALA A 246 -16.58 -27.94 20.26
N VAL A 247 -15.98 -26.77 20.05
CA VAL A 247 -14.86 -26.25 20.85
C VAL A 247 -15.36 -25.12 21.73
N CYS A 248 -15.35 -25.35 23.05
CA CYS A 248 -15.87 -24.40 24.04
C CYS A 248 -14.73 -23.88 24.93
N GLY A 249 -14.86 -22.63 25.40
CA GLY A 249 -13.87 -22.01 26.28
C GLY A 249 -14.11 -20.52 26.48
N THR A 250 -13.47 -19.92 27.49
CA THR A 250 -13.58 -18.49 27.80
C THR A 250 -13.07 -17.60 26.67
N VAL A 251 -13.43 -16.31 26.67
CA VAL A 251 -12.90 -15.34 25.71
C VAL A 251 -11.37 -15.27 25.86
N GLY A 252 -10.64 -15.34 24.73
CA GLY A 252 -9.18 -15.35 24.74
C GLY A 252 -8.53 -16.71 25.00
N SER A 253 -9.29 -17.80 25.13
CA SER A 253 -8.74 -19.14 25.39
C SER A 253 -8.04 -19.82 24.20
N GLY A 254 -7.86 -19.13 23.07
CA GLY A 254 -7.17 -19.68 21.89
C GLY A 254 -8.03 -20.49 20.89
N LYS A 255 -9.37 -20.45 20.98
CA LYS A 255 -10.28 -21.17 20.05
C LYS A 255 -10.04 -20.83 18.58
N SER A 256 -10.03 -19.55 18.23
CA SER A 256 -9.76 -19.09 16.86
C SER A 256 -8.32 -19.41 16.43
N SER A 257 -7.37 -19.40 17.38
CA SER A 257 -5.98 -19.84 17.12
C SER A 257 -5.94 -21.32 16.76
N LEU A 258 -6.72 -22.19 17.43
CA LEU A 258 -6.80 -23.62 17.11
C LEU A 258 -7.30 -23.84 15.68
N LEU A 259 -8.36 -23.13 15.27
CA LEU A 259 -8.84 -23.20 13.88
C LEU A 259 -7.79 -22.70 12.88
N SER A 260 -7.07 -21.63 13.22
CA SER A 260 -5.98 -21.09 12.40
C SER A 260 -4.80 -22.07 12.27
N CYS A 261 -4.52 -22.87 13.31
CA CYS A 261 -3.53 -23.96 13.25
C CYS A 261 -3.98 -25.07 12.28
N ILE A 262 -5.25 -25.46 12.30
CA ILE A 262 -5.82 -26.44 11.37
C ILE A 262 -5.80 -25.89 9.92
N LEU A 263 -5.93 -24.58 9.73
CA LEU A 263 -5.79 -23.95 8.42
C LEU A 263 -4.33 -23.91 7.91
N GLY A 264 -3.36 -23.98 8.82
CA GLY A 264 -1.94 -23.81 8.51
C GLY A 264 -1.51 -22.34 8.48
N GLU A 265 -2.25 -21.45 9.13
CA GLU A 265 -1.95 -20.01 9.21
C GLU A 265 -1.06 -19.66 10.42
N VAL A 266 -0.99 -20.56 11.42
CA VAL A 266 -0.17 -20.39 12.63
C VAL A 266 1.03 -21.34 12.56
N PRO A 267 2.26 -20.84 12.71
CA PRO A 267 3.45 -21.68 12.78
C PRO A 267 3.39 -22.71 13.93
N LYS A 268 3.84 -23.93 13.65
CA LYS A 268 4.05 -24.97 14.67
C LYS A 268 5.46 -24.88 15.24
N LEU A 269 5.58 -24.88 16.55
CA LEU A 269 6.87 -24.97 17.26
C LEU A 269 7.31 -26.43 17.40
N SER A 270 6.34 -27.32 17.65
CA SER A 270 6.53 -28.77 17.71
C SER A 270 5.20 -29.50 17.54
N GLY A 271 5.27 -30.81 17.34
CA GLY A 271 4.12 -31.66 17.06
C GLY A 271 3.83 -31.81 15.57
N ASN A 272 2.76 -32.54 15.26
CA ASN A 272 2.33 -32.75 13.88
C ASN A 272 0.83 -32.48 13.72
N VAL A 273 0.44 -31.93 12.57
CA VAL A 273 -0.94 -31.67 12.16
C VAL A 273 -1.17 -32.38 10.84
N LYS A 274 -2.05 -33.38 10.84
CA LYS A 274 -2.44 -34.14 9.65
C LYS A 274 -3.90 -33.85 9.31
N LEU A 275 -4.17 -33.58 8.04
CA LEU A 275 -5.52 -33.33 7.53
C LEU A 275 -5.87 -34.30 6.40
N GLY A 276 -7.06 -34.89 6.48
CA GLY A 276 -7.61 -35.76 5.45
C GLY A 276 -8.61 -35.01 4.56
N GLY A 277 -8.14 -34.41 3.47
CA GLY A 277 -9.01 -33.77 2.46
C GLY A 277 -9.07 -32.24 2.48
N SER A 278 -10.09 -31.72 1.79
CA SER A 278 -10.34 -30.31 1.52
C SER A 278 -11.01 -29.59 2.70
N ARG A 279 -10.91 -28.24 2.74
CA ARG A 279 -11.31 -27.43 3.90
C ARG A 279 -12.14 -26.24 3.47
N ALA A 280 -13.16 -25.91 4.26
CA ALA A 280 -13.90 -24.65 4.18
C ALA A 280 -13.83 -23.93 5.52
N TYR A 281 -13.64 -22.61 5.47
CA TYR A 281 -13.51 -21.77 6.66
C TYR A 281 -14.54 -20.64 6.67
N VAL A 282 -15.24 -20.52 7.79
CA VAL A 282 -16.13 -19.41 8.11
C VAL A 282 -15.55 -18.69 9.32
N GLY A 283 -14.89 -17.57 9.08
CA GLY A 283 -14.26 -16.77 10.13
C GLY A 283 -15.24 -15.89 10.91
N GLN A 284 -14.86 -15.54 12.15
CA GLN A 284 -15.67 -14.76 13.07
C GLN A 284 -16.08 -13.39 12.53
N THR A 285 -15.20 -12.73 11.77
CA THR A 285 -15.53 -11.50 11.04
C THR A 285 -15.82 -11.83 9.58
N PRO A 286 -17.07 -11.65 9.10
CA PRO A 286 -17.41 -11.96 7.71
C PRO A 286 -16.63 -11.12 6.71
N TRP A 287 -16.06 -11.78 5.70
CA TRP A 287 -15.37 -11.14 4.59
C TRP A 287 -16.13 -11.36 3.27
N ILE A 288 -16.62 -10.26 2.71
CA ILE A 288 -17.39 -10.20 1.46
C ILE A 288 -16.59 -9.42 0.42
N GLN A 289 -16.41 -10.01 -0.75
CA GLN A 289 -15.72 -9.42 -1.89
C GLN A 289 -16.65 -8.41 -2.59
N SER A 290 -16.07 -7.35 -3.14
CA SER A 290 -16.81 -6.45 -4.04
C SER A 290 -17.22 -7.21 -5.31
N GLY A 291 -18.51 -7.24 -5.60
CA GLY A 291 -19.08 -8.06 -6.68
C GLY A 291 -20.52 -8.44 -6.39
N LYS A 292 -21.09 -9.36 -7.18
CA LYS A 292 -22.45 -9.85 -6.96
C LYS A 292 -22.54 -10.80 -5.76
N ILE A 293 -23.73 -10.97 -5.18
CA ILE A 293 -23.96 -11.99 -4.13
C ILE A 293 -23.67 -13.38 -4.69
N GLU A 294 -24.18 -13.66 -5.89
CA GLU A 294 -23.94 -14.91 -6.60
C GLU A 294 -22.44 -15.23 -6.71
N GLU A 295 -21.63 -14.29 -7.21
CA GLU A 295 -20.17 -14.44 -7.34
C GLU A 295 -19.48 -14.67 -5.98
N ASN A 296 -19.99 -14.04 -4.92
CA ASN A 296 -19.50 -14.23 -3.57
C ASN A 296 -19.79 -15.63 -3.02
N ILE A 297 -20.91 -16.25 -3.39
CA ILE A 297 -21.28 -17.61 -2.97
C ILE A 297 -20.55 -18.65 -3.80
N LEU A 298 -20.51 -18.47 -5.14
CA LEU A 298 -19.82 -19.37 -6.06
C LEU A 298 -18.30 -19.38 -5.85
N PHE A 299 -17.73 -18.20 -5.57
CA PHE A 299 -16.32 -18.00 -5.24
C PHE A 299 -15.35 -18.70 -6.20
N GLY A 300 -15.61 -18.57 -7.51
CA GLY A 300 -14.79 -19.14 -8.59
C GLY A 300 -15.21 -20.54 -9.05
N LYS A 301 -16.20 -21.19 -8.42
CA LYS A 301 -16.82 -22.41 -8.94
C LYS A 301 -17.90 -22.10 -9.98
N GLU A 302 -18.14 -23.05 -10.88
CA GLU A 302 -19.26 -22.99 -11.83
C GLU A 302 -20.60 -23.13 -11.11
N MET A 303 -21.64 -22.49 -11.66
CA MET A 303 -22.99 -22.49 -11.11
C MET A 303 -23.73 -23.80 -11.42
N GLU A 304 -23.84 -24.68 -10.43
CA GLU A 304 -24.82 -25.75 -10.37
C GLU A 304 -26.12 -25.26 -9.67
N ARG A 305 -27.18 -25.09 -10.45
CA ARG A 305 -28.41 -24.39 -10.02
C ARG A 305 -29.14 -25.11 -8.87
N GLU A 306 -29.30 -26.41 -8.96
CA GLU A 306 -29.99 -27.19 -7.92
C GLU A 306 -29.25 -27.12 -6.58
N ARG A 307 -27.92 -27.22 -6.61
CA ARG A 307 -27.07 -27.07 -5.43
C ARG A 307 -27.13 -25.66 -4.86
N TYR A 308 -27.08 -24.65 -5.72
CA TYR A 308 -27.13 -23.26 -5.32
C TYR A 308 -28.45 -22.93 -4.62
N ASP A 309 -29.58 -23.33 -5.20
CA ASP A 309 -30.90 -23.13 -4.61
C ASP A 309 -31.03 -23.84 -3.25
N LYS A 310 -30.53 -25.08 -3.14
CA LYS A 310 -30.46 -25.83 -1.86
C LYS A 310 -29.62 -25.10 -0.80
N VAL A 311 -28.48 -24.53 -1.19
CA VAL A 311 -27.61 -23.78 -0.27
C VAL A 311 -28.27 -22.48 0.20
N LEU A 312 -28.96 -21.77 -0.71
CA LEU A 312 -29.70 -20.55 -0.36
C LEU A 312 -30.85 -20.83 0.61
N GLU A 313 -31.57 -21.93 0.40
CA GLU A 313 -32.63 -22.39 1.31
C GLU A 313 -32.04 -22.78 2.67
N ALA A 314 -31.01 -23.63 2.71
CA ALA A 314 -30.37 -24.08 3.94
C ALA A 314 -29.78 -22.94 4.78
N CYS A 315 -29.30 -21.88 4.12
CA CYS A 315 -28.77 -20.69 4.78
C CYS A 315 -29.84 -19.65 5.15
N ALA A 316 -31.13 -19.89 4.85
CA ALA A 316 -32.22 -18.93 5.03
C ALA A 316 -31.94 -17.57 4.34
N LEU A 317 -31.37 -17.59 3.13
CA LEU A 317 -31.05 -16.39 2.35
C LEU A 317 -32.18 -15.97 1.40
N MET A 318 -33.15 -16.85 1.12
CA MET A 318 -34.22 -16.58 0.14
C MET A 318 -35.02 -15.32 0.46
N GLU A 319 -35.39 -15.11 1.73
CA GLU A 319 -36.12 -13.92 2.17
C GLU A 319 -35.27 -12.65 2.07
N ASP A 320 -33.98 -12.73 2.41
CA ASP A 320 -33.06 -11.60 2.27
C ASP A 320 -32.90 -11.16 0.81
N LEU A 321 -32.77 -12.14 -0.10
CA LEU A 321 -32.62 -11.91 -1.52
C LEU A 321 -33.89 -11.33 -2.14
N ALA A 322 -35.08 -11.77 -1.71
CA ALA A 322 -36.35 -11.28 -2.22
C ALA A 322 -36.58 -9.77 -1.95
N VAL A 323 -35.98 -9.22 -0.89
CA VAL A 323 -36.07 -7.79 -0.54
C VAL A 323 -35.11 -6.93 -1.39
N LEU A 324 -34.07 -7.52 -1.98
CA LEU A 324 -33.11 -6.80 -2.81
C LEU A 324 -33.68 -6.54 -4.21
N SER A 325 -33.44 -5.33 -4.74
CA SER A 325 -33.97 -4.91 -6.05
C SER A 325 -33.57 -5.81 -7.22
N PHE A 326 -32.45 -6.52 -7.11
CA PHE A 326 -31.94 -7.43 -8.14
C PHE A 326 -31.66 -8.83 -7.59
N GLY A 327 -32.24 -9.21 -6.45
CA GLY A 327 -31.98 -10.51 -5.84
C GLY A 327 -30.49 -10.76 -5.59
N ASP A 328 -30.02 -11.93 -5.98
CA ASP A 328 -28.61 -12.37 -5.88
C ASP A 328 -27.66 -11.72 -6.89
N GLN A 329 -28.20 -11.07 -7.93
CA GLN A 329 -27.44 -10.26 -8.89
C GLN A 329 -27.11 -8.86 -8.34
N THR A 330 -27.57 -8.53 -7.13
CA THR A 330 -27.28 -7.26 -6.48
C THR A 330 -25.77 -7.10 -6.25
N VAL A 331 -25.20 -5.99 -6.74
CA VAL A 331 -23.79 -5.67 -6.56
C VAL A 331 -23.54 -5.13 -5.16
N ILE A 332 -22.60 -5.77 -4.47
CA ILE A 332 -22.16 -5.43 -3.14
C ILE A 332 -20.86 -4.62 -3.21
N GLY A 333 -20.86 -3.44 -2.57
CA GLY A 333 -19.67 -2.60 -2.41
C GLY A 333 -18.63 -3.18 -1.44
N GLU A 334 -17.46 -2.56 -1.35
CA GLU A 334 -16.34 -3.01 -0.49
C GLU A 334 -16.81 -3.32 0.95
N ARG A 335 -16.47 -4.52 1.46
CA ARG A 335 -16.84 -5.02 2.81
C ARG A 335 -18.35 -5.18 3.07
N GLY A 336 -19.18 -5.18 2.04
CA GLY A 336 -20.61 -5.42 2.19
C GLY A 336 -21.38 -4.33 2.91
N ILE A 337 -21.06 -3.05 2.70
CA ILE A 337 -21.71 -1.92 3.41
C ILE A 337 -23.25 -1.98 3.34
N ASN A 338 -23.82 -2.55 2.26
CA ASN A 338 -25.26 -2.63 2.05
C ASN A 338 -25.95 -3.79 2.79
N LEU A 339 -25.21 -4.66 3.47
CA LEU A 339 -25.73 -5.85 4.14
C LEU A 339 -25.69 -5.73 5.66
N SER A 340 -26.66 -6.35 6.33
CA SER A 340 -26.65 -6.54 7.79
C SER A 340 -25.55 -7.52 8.23
N GLY A 341 -25.20 -7.53 9.52
CA GLY A 341 -24.21 -8.47 10.07
C GLY A 341 -24.61 -9.93 9.83
N GLY A 342 -25.86 -10.27 10.13
CA GLY A 342 -26.40 -11.62 9.92
C GLY A 342 -26.42 -12.03 8.44
N GLN A 343 -26.77 -11.11 7.53
CA GLN A 343 -26.71 -11.38 6.08
C GLN A 343 -25.29 -11.71 5.60
N LYS A 344 -24.28 -10.94 6.04
CA LYS A 344 -22.89 -11.22 5.69
C LYS A 344 -22.44 -12.59 6.20
N GLN A 345 -22.87 -12.95 7.41
CA GLN A 345 -22.52 -14.24 8.02
C GLN A 345 -23.18 -15.39 7.26
N ARG A 346 -24.47 -15.28 6.91
CA ARG A 346 -25.18 -16.26 6.08
C ARG A 346 -24.54 -16.45 4.70
N ILE A 347 -24.14 -15.36 4.03
CA ILE A 347 -23.45 -15.45 2.72
C ILE A 347 -22.10 -16.18 2.84
N GLN A 348 -21.35 -15.94 3.92
CA GLN A 348 -20.09 -16.65 4.16
C GLN A 348 -20.29 -18.15 4.44
N ILE A 349 -21.36 -18.51 5.18
CA ILE A 349 -21.75 -19.91 5.39
C ILE A 349 -22.17 -20.54 4.05
N ALA A 350 -23.00 -19.85 3.26
CA ALA A 350 -23.41 -20.30 1.94
C ALA A 350 -22.21 -20.57 1.02
N ARG A 351 -21.21 -19.67 1.01
CA ARG A 351 -19.93 -19.88 0.30
C ARG A 351 -19.24 -21.17 0.73
N ALA A 352 -19.13 -21.40 2.04
CA ALA A 352 -18.49 -22.60 2.56
C ALA A 352 -19.24 -23.87 2.13
N LEU A 353 -20.57 -23.92 2.32
CA LEU A 353 -21.41 -25.07 1.96
C LEU A 353 -21.43 -25.33 0.45
N TYR A 354 -21.43 -24.28 -0.37
CA TYR A 354 -21.37 -24.42 -1.83
C TYR A 354 -20.07 -25.08 -2.30
N HIS A 355 -18.97 -24.85 -1.59
CA HIS A 355 -17.66 -25.37 -1.97
C HIS A 355 -17.47 -26.87 -1.71
N ASP A 356 -18.34 -27.54 -0.94
CA ASP A 356 -18.26 -29.00 -0.71
C ASP A 356 -16.93 -29.49 -0.11
N ALA A 357 -16.49 -28.89 0.99
CA ALA A 357 -15.26 -29.34 1.64
C ALA A 357 -15.46 -30.64 2.45
N ASP A 358 -14.36 -31.36 2.69
CA ASP A 358 -14.36 -32.53 3.59
C ASP A 358 -14.37 -32.12 5.07
N ILE A 359 -13.81 -30.94 5.37
CA ILE A 359 -13.64 -30.38 6.72
C ILE A 359 -14.21 -28.95 6.74
N TYR A 360 -15.20 -28.70 7.60
CA TYR A 360 -15.76 -27.38 7.81
C TYR A 360 -15.31 -26.80 9.15
N LEU A 361 -14.70 -25.62 9.12
CA LEU A 361 -14.24 -24.89 10.30
C LEU A 361 -15.07 -23.62 10.45
N PHE A 362 -15.88 -23.58 11.51
CA PHE A 362 -16.72 -22.42 11.83
C PHE A 362 -16.22 -21.72 13.09
N ASP A 363 -15.80 -20.47 12.94
CA ASP A 363 -15.41 -19.60 14.05
C ASP A 363 -16.58 -18.67 14.41
N ASP A 364 -17.34 -19.07 15.42
CA ASP A 364 -18.49 -18.32 15.96
C ASP A 364 -19.51 -17.85 14.87
N PRO A 365 -20.04 -18.78 14.05
CA PRO A 365 -20.84 -18.46 12.86
C PRO A 365 -22.27 -18.01 13.17
N PHE A 366 -22.70 -18.05 14.44
CA PHE A 366 -24.07 -17.74 14.85
C PHE A 366 -24.19 -16.45 15.66
N SER A 367 -23.08 -15.75 15.92
CA SER A 367 -23.02 -14.57 16.79
C SER A 367 -23.88 -13.38 16.34
N ALA A 368 -24.07 -13.19 15.03
CA ALA A 368 -24.89 -12.11 14.48
C ALA A 368 -26.28 -12.58 14.00
N LEU A 369 -26.66 -13.83 14.31
CA LEU A 369 -27.93 -14.43 13.90
C LEU A 369 -28.92 -14.46 15.06
N ASP A 370 -30.20 -14.24 14.75
CA ASP A 370 -31.27 -14.47 15.71
C ASP A 370 -31.43 -15.97 16.03
N ALA A 371 -32.00 -16.29 17.18
CA ALA A 371 -32.09 -17.66 17.66
C ALA A 371 -32.88 -18.58 16.73
N HIS A 372 -33.90 -18.06 16.03
CA HIS A 372 -34.71 -18.85 15.10
C HIS A 372 -33.91 -19.21 13.84
N THR A 373 -33.29 -18.21 13.21
CA THR A 373 -32.45 -18.41 12.02
C THR A 373 -31.23 -19.27 12.34
N GLY A 374 -30.56 -19.02 13.46
CA GLY A 374 -29.43 -19.85 13.91
C GLY A 374 -29.83 -21.32 14.14
N SER A 375 -31.00 -21.56 14.74
CA SER A 375 -31.52 -22.91 14.94
C SER A 375 -31.90 -23.61 13.63
N HIS A 376 -32.41 -22.87 12.65
CA HIS A 376 -32.70 -23.40 11.32
C HIS A 376 -31.41 -23.86 10.63
N ILE A 377 -30.41 -22.98 10.55
CA ILE A 377 -29.12 -23.28 9.92
C ILE A 377 -28.46 -24.47 10.62
N PHE A 378 -28.48 -24.53 11.96
CA PHE A 378 -27.87 -25.62 12.71
C PHE A 378 -28.53 -26.99 12.50
N LYS A 379 -29.84 -27.03 12.20
CA LYS A 379 -30.57 -28.28 11.95
C LYS A 379 -30.41 -28.80 10.52
N VAL A 380 -30.25 -27.88 9.57
CA VAL A 380 -30.13 -28.19 8.15
C VAL A 380 -28.68 -28.46 7.74
N SER A 381 -27.71 -27.94 8.52
CA SER A 381 -26.28 -28.30 8.42
C SER A 381 -25.92 -29.56 9.21
#